data_AF-A0AAP2DU82-F1
#
_entry.id   AF-A0AAP2DU82-F1
#
_cell.length_a   1.000
_cell.length_b   1.000
_cell.length_c   1.000
_cell.angle_alpha   90.00
_cell.angle_beta   90.00
_cell.angle_gamma   90.00
#
_symmetry.space_group_name_H-M   'P 1'
#
loop_
_entity.id
_entity.type
_entity.pdbx_description
1 polymer ?
#
loop_
_entity_poly.entity_id
_entity_poly.type
_entity_poly.pdbx_seq_one_letter_code
_entity_poly.pdbx_strand_id
1 'polypeptide(L)' 'VHNYNGLLCKMKDADDLADKMKQIAGLDNEALQQFGRNGRLKMETEYDESFVIKKYLHALKQLKKAS' A
#
# COMPACT_ATOMS: atom_id res chain seq x y z
N VAL A 1 -2.50 -3.10 -9.25
CA VAL A 1 -3.37 -2.20 -10.02
C VAL A 1 -3.03 -0.76 -9.62
N HIS A 2 -2.76 0.12 -10.56
CA HIS A 2 -2.55 1.55 -10.29
C HIS A 2 -3.91 2.27 -10.18
N ASN A 3 -3.95 3.43 -9.51
CA ASN A 3 -5.16 4.24 -9.38
C ASN A 3 -6.36 3.51 -8.72
N TYR A 4 -6.08 2.62 -7.75
CA TYR A 4 -7.10 1.81 -7.09
C TYR A 4 -7.29 2.17 -5.62
N ASN A 5 -6.19 2.41 -4.91
CA ASN A 5 -6.16 2.78 -3.49
C ASN A 5 -5.34 4.06 -3.24
N GLY A 6 -5.12 4.84 -4.29
CA GLY A 6 -4.26 6.02 -4.30
C GLY A 6 -3.57 6.22 -5.65
N LEU A 7 -2.76 7.28 -5.73
CA LEU A 7 -1.95 7.63 -6.89
C LEU A 7 -0.47 7.37 -6.61
N LEU A 8 0.27 6.99 -7.65
CA LEU A 8 1.73 6.92 -7.60
C LEU A 8 2.32 8.17 -8.23
N CYS A 9 3.46 8.59 -7.68
CA CYS A 9 4.28 9.69 -8.16
C CYS A 9 5.64 9.17 -8.61
N LYS A 10 6.24 9.80 -9.61
CA LYS A 10 7.63 9.60 -10.01
C LYS A 10 8.56 9.94 -8.86
N MET A 11 9.65 9.18 -8.75
CA MET A 11 10.63 9.35 -7.68
C MET A 11 11.35 10.69 -7.83
N LYS A 12 11.37 11.49 -6.75
CA LYS A 12 12.05 12.81 -6.69
C LYS A 12 11.56 13.84 -7.73
N ASP A 13 10.32 13.70 -8.16
CA ASP A 13 9.68 14.62 -9.11
C ASP A 13 8.65 15.48 -8.35
N ALA A 14 8.98 16.75 -8.11
CA ALA A 14 8.12 17.65 -7.36
C ALA A 14 6.88 18.07 -8.17
N ASP A 15 7.00 18.15 -9.48
CA ASP A 15 5.92 18.56 -10.37
C ASP A 15 4.88 17.44 -10.48
N ASP A 16 5.32 16.18 -10.66
CA ASP A 16 4.39 15.03 -10.67
C ASP A 16 3.71 14.86 -9.30
N LEU A 17 4.40 15.13 -8.19
CA LEU A 17 3.79 15.10 -6.86
C LEU A 17 2.69 16.15 -6.75
N ALA A 18 2.98 17.40 -7.13
CA ALA A 18 2.00 18.48 -7.11
C ALA A 18 0.79 18.15 -7.98
N ASP A 19 1.00 17.53 -9.14
CA ASP A 19 -0.08 17.12 -10.03
C ASP A 19 -0.93 15.98 -9.45
N LYS A 20 -0.34 14.98 -8.79
CA LYS A 20 -1.12 13.94 -8.08
C LYS A 20 -1.91 14.50 -6.91
N MET A 21 -1.35 15.47 -6.18
CA MET A 21 -2.06 16.12 -5.09
C MET A 21 -3.27 16.91 -5.58
N LYS A 22 -3.12 17.68 -6.67
CA LYS A 22 -4.24 18.39 -7.31
C LYS A 22 -5.30 17.42 -7.83
N GLN A 23 -4.90 16.29 -8.41
CA GLN A 23 -5.83 15.24 -8.83
C GLN A 23 -6.65 14.71 -7.65
N ILE A 24 -6.01 14.34 -6.53
CA ILE A 24 -6.73 13.90 -5.33
C ILE A 24 -7.65 14.99 -4.79
N ALA A 25 -7.20 16.24 -4.74
CA ALA A 25 -8.01 17.36 -4.26
C ALA A 25 -9.23 17.65 -5.16
N GLY A 26 -9.18 17.27 -6.43
CA GLY A 26 -10.29 17.40 -7.39
C GLY A 26 -11.22 16.19 -7.45
N LEU A 27 -10.94 15.10 -6.72
CA LEU A 27 -11.84 13.94 -6.64
C LEU A 27 -13.07 14.29 -5.81
N ASP A 28 -14.21 13.67 -6.16
CA ASP A 28 -15.38 13.71 -5.30
C ASP A 28 -15.19 12.85 -4.04
N ASN A 29 -16.09 13.06 -3.07
CA ASN A 29 -16.05 12.35 -1.79
C ASN A 29 -16.20 10.84 -1.95
N GLU A 30 -16.96 10.36 -2.95
CA GLU A 30 -17.19 8.93 -3.16
C GLU A 30 -15.91 8.23 -3.62
N ALA A 31 -15.21 8.81 -4.59
CA ALA A 31 -13.93 8.34 -5.08
C ALA A 31 -12.86 8.35 -3.98
N LEU A 32 -12.78 9.43 -3.18
CA LEU A 32 -11.88 9.51 -2.04
C LEU A 32 -12.16 8.41 -1.00
N GLN A 33 -13.42 8.18 -0.67
CA GLN A 33 -13.77 7.10 0.24
C GLN A 33 -13.47 5.71 -0.35
N GLN A 34 -13.67 5.52 -1.65
CA GLN A 34 -13.35 4.26 -2.31
C GLN A 34 -11.85 3.97 -2.24
N PHE A 35 -10.99 4.97 -2.49
CA PHE A 35 -9.54 4.82 -2.30
C PHE A 35 -9.19 4.45 -0.86
N GLY A 36 -9.81 5.10 0.12
CA GLY A 36 -9.63 4.77 1.54
C GLY A 36 -10.02 3.33 1.88
N ARG A 37 -11.20 2.87 1.44
CA ARG A 37 -11.67 1.48 1.63
C ARG A 37 -10.73 0.47 0.99
N ASN A 38 -10.32 0.73 -0.25
CA ASN A 38 -9.40 -0.12 -0.99
C ASN A 38 -8.01 -0.17 -0.33
N GLY A 39 -7.54 0.95 0.20
CA GLY A 39 -6.30 1.04 0.97
C GLY A 39 -6.36 0.21 2.24
N ARG A 40 -7.45 0.33 3.01
CA ARG A 40 -7.69 -0.44 4.22
C ARG A 40 -7.70 -1.94 3.95
N LEU A 41 -8.47 -2.36 2.94
CA LEU A 41 -8.54 -3.77 2.53
C LEU A 41 -7.16 -4.32 2.15
N LYS A 42 -6.34 -3.54 1.43
CA LYS A 42 -4.97 -3.95 1.08
C LYS A 42 -4.11 -4.20 2.32
N MET A 43 -4.20 -3.33 3.33
CA MET A 43 -3.43 -3.48 4.57
C MET A 43 -3.85 -4.73 5.34
N GLU A 44 -5.15 -4.94 5.51
CA GLU A 44 -5.68 -6.12 6.23
C GLU A 44 -5.38 -7.43 5.51
N THR A 45 -5.32 -7.43 4.18
CA THR A 45 -5.11 -8.67 3.40
C THR A 45 -3.65 -9.02 3.19
N GLU A 46 -2.77 -8.02 3.02
CA GLU A 46 -1.37 -8.26 2.64
C GLU A 46 -0.36 -7.95 3.75
N TYR A 47 -0.72 -7.09 4.70
CA TYR A 47 0.19 -6.52 5.69
C TYR A 47 -0.29 -6.68 7.13
N ASP A 48 -1.29 -7.51 7.38
CA ASP A 48 -1.69 -7.87 8.75
C ASP A 48 -0.48 -8.42 9.53
N GLU A 49 -0.35 -7.98 10.78
CA GLU A 49 0.76 -8.32 11.66
C GLU A 49 0.95 -9.84 11.77
N SER A 50 -0.15 -10.59 11.82
CA SER A 50 -0.14 -12.05 11.89
C SER A 50 0.54 -12.67 10.66
N PHE A 51 0.32 -12.11 9.46
CA PHE A 51 0.98 -12.58 8.24
C PHE A 51 2.47 -12.28 8.26
N VAL A 52 2.85 -11.08 8.71
CA VAL A 52 4.25 -10.66 8.83
C VAL A 52 4.99 -11.58 9.81
N ILE A 53 4.47 -11.76 11.03
CA ILE A 53 5.06 -12.64 12.04
C ILE A 53 5.20 -14.07 11.52
N LYS A 54 4.16 -14.63 10.90
CA LYS A 54 4.21 -15.98 10.33
C LYS A 54 5.31 -16.12 9.28
N LYS A 55 5.50 -15.12 8.40
CA LYS A 55 6.59 -15.12 7.39
C LYS A 55 7.97 -15.10 8.04
N TYR A 56 8.19 -14.26 9.06
CA TYR A 56 9.46 -14.22 9.78
C TYR A 56 9.75 -15.52 10.53
N LEU A 57 8.77 -16.07 11.25
CA LEU A 57 8.92 -17.35 11.94
C LEU A 57 9.21 -18.50 10.96
N HIS A 58 8.60 -18.49 9.77
CA HIS A 58 8.93 -19.44 8.72
C HIS A 58 10.37 -19.29 8.27
N ALA A 59 10.83 -18.08 7.95
CA ALA A 59 12.21 -17.81 7.54
C ALA A 59 13.23 -18.26 8.60
N LEU A 60 12.97 -17.98 9.88
CA LEU A 60 13.83 -18.44 10.99
C LEU A 60 13.88 -19.97 11.12
N LYS A 61 12.75 -20.65 10.90
CA LYS A 61 12.71 -22.12 10.90
C LYS A 61 13.53 -22.71 9.75
N GLN A 62 13.49 -22.11 8.56
CA GLN A 62 14.33 -22.54 7.44
C GLN A 62 15.82 -22.25 7.72
N LEU A 63 16.08 -21.08 8.32
CA LEU A 63 17.30 -20.71 9.05
C LEU A 63 17.94 -21.89 9.78
N LYS A 64 17.22 -22.31 10.82
CA LYS A 64 17.66 -23.31 11.78
C LYS A 64 17.79 -24.71 11.19
N LYS A 65 17.06 -25.05 10.14
CA LYS A 65 17.16 -26.38 9.48
C LYS A 65 18.40 -26.51 8.59
N ALA A 66 18.96 -25.39 8.12
CA ALA A 66 20.13 -25.36 7.25
C ALA A 66 21.46 -25.29 8.01
N SER A 67 21.42 -25.08 9.33
CA SER A 67 22.57 -25.14 10.25
C SER A 67 22.65 -26.51 10.92
#